data_AF-A0A838D189-F1
#
_entry.id   AF-A0A838D189-F1
#
_cell.length_a   1.000
_cell.length_b   1.000
_cell.length_c   1.000
_cell.angle_alpha   90.00
_cell.angle_beta   90.00
_cell.angle_gamma   90.00
#
_symmetry.space_group_name_H-M   'P 1'
#
loop_
_entity.id
_entity.type
_entity.pdbx_description
1 polymer ?
#
loop_
_entity_poly.entity_id
_entity_poly.type
_entity_poly.pdbx_seq_one_letter_code
_entity_poly.pdbx_strand_id
1 'polypeptide(L)'
;LLDARVAALAGRMPALAGELVARGARRARAMSAQLALSQVPRVDARLYGFLWHLAERHGRVRTDGVLLPLPLTHELLAGLVGARRPSVTTALGQLSRRGAVSRVPEGWLLGGFP
;
A
#
# COMPACT_ATOMS: atom_id res chain seq x y z
N LEU A 1 18.45 16.84 3.76
CA LEU A 1 18.18 18.06 4.53
C LEU A 1 17.95 19.19 3.54
N LEU A 2 16.76 19.79 3.56
CA LEU A 2 16.45 20.98 2.75
C LEU A 2 17.16 22.16 3.41
N ASP A 3 18.09 22.81 2.71
CA ASP A 3 18.85 23.93 3.25
C ASP A 3 18.10 25.27 3.08
N ALA A 4 18.66 26.34 3.65
CA ALA A 4 18.10 27.68 3.58
C ALA A 4 17.97 28.21 2.14
N ARG A 5 18.77 27.69 1.19
CA ARG A 5 18.68 28.06 -0.22
C ARG A 5 17.46 27.45 -0.89
N VAL A 6 17.12 26.20 -0.57
CA VAL A 6 15.90 25.58 -1.07
C VAL A 6 14.64 26.27 -0.50
N ALA A 7 14.67 26.67 0.77
CA ALA A 7 13.58 27.45 1.37
C ALA A 7 13.39 28.82 0.69
N ALA A 8 14.47 29.53 0.39
CA ALA A 8 14.42 30.82 -0.30
C ALA A 8 13.97 30.71 -1.77
N LEU A 9 14.33 29.63 -2.48
CA LEU A 9 13.89 29.39 -3.85
C LEU A 9 12.41 28.99 -3.90
N ALA A 10 11.94 28.20 -2.94
CA ALA A 10 10.54 27.83 -2.80
C ALA A 10 9.64 29.06 -2.56
N GLY A 11 10.11 30.06 -1.80
CA GLY A 11 9.41 31.33 -1.60
C GLY A 11 9.22 32.17 -2.88
N ARG A 12 10.05 31.97 -3.92
CA ARG A 12 9.94 32.67 -5.21
C ARG A 12 8.98 32.02 -6.20
N MET A 13 8.58 30.78 -5.95
CA MET A 13 7.63 30.04 -6.79
C MET A 13 6.62 29.32 -5.88
N PRO A 14 5.60 30.04 -5.36
CA PRO A 14 4.66 29.53 -4.35
C PRO A 14 3.98 28.23 -4.77
N ALA A 15 3.70 28.06 -6.07
CA ALA A 15 3.14 26.84 -6.63
C ALA A 15 4.06 25.61 -6.44
N LEU A 16 5.38 25.78 -6.59
CA LEU A 16 6.36 24.71 -6.38
C LEU A 16 6.56 24.40 -4.90
N ALA A 17 6.54 25.40 -4.02
CA ALA A 17 6.55 25.19 -2.58
C ALA A 17 5.33 24.37 -2.12
N GLY A 18 4.14 24.74 -2.60
CA GLY A 18 2.90 24.01 -2.31
C GLY A 18 2.95 22.54 -2.76
N GLU A 19 3.44 22.28 -3.98
CA GLU A 19 3.54 20.91 -4.49
C GLU A 19 4.59 20.08 -3.74
N LEU A 20 5.73 20.67 -3.37
CA LEU A 20 6.74 20.00 -2.55
C LEU A 20 6.22 19.63 -1.16
N VAL A 21 5.50 20.55 -0.51
CA VAL A 21 4.84 20.29 0.79
C VAL A 21 3.77 19.22 0.65
N ALA A 22 2.92 19.30 -0.37
CA ALA A 22 1.88 18.30 -0.63
C ALA A 22 2.49 16.91 -0.89
N ARG A 23 3.56 16.83 -1.68
CA ARG A 23 4.28 15.58 -1.96
C ARG A 23 4.96 15.02 -0.70
N GLY A 24 5.57 15.89 0.12
CA GLY A 24 6.13 15.53 1.41
C GLY A 24 5.07 14.96 2.35
N ALA A 25 3.91 15.63 2.47
CA ALA A 25 2.80 15.19 3.30
C ALA A 25 2.19 13.86 2.81
N ARG A 26 2.08 13.63 1.49
CA ARG A 26 1.68 12.34 0.93
C ARG A 26 2.66 11.22 1.31
N ARG A 27 3.96 11.50 1.23
CA ARG A 27 5.01 10.54 1.60
C ARG A 27 5.00 10.22 3.09
N ALA A 28 4.86 11.24 3.95
CA ALA A 28 4.74 11.06 5.40
C ALA A 28 3.54 10.18 5.76
N ARG A 29 2.36 10.45 5.17
CA ARG A 29 1.15 9.61 5.40
C ARG A 29 1.36 8.16 4.98
N ALA A 30 1.98 7.92 3.82
CA ALA A 30 2.29 6.57 3.37
C ALA A 30 3.23 5.83 4.36
N MET A 31 4.27 6.51 4.86
CA MET A 31 5.18 5.94 5.87
C MET A 31 4.46 5.67 7.20
N SER A 32 3.58 6.57 7.66
CA SER A 32 2.77 6.36 8.86
C SER A 32 1.82 5.17 8.72
N ALA A 33 1.18 4.99 7.56
CA ALA A 33 0.33 3.84 7.29
C ALA A 33 1.14 2.53 7.30
N GLN A 34 2.33 2.54 6.70
CA GLN A 34 3.22 1.38 6.71
C GLN A 34 3.72 1.02 8.12
N LEU A 35 4.02 2.03 8.96
CA LEU A 35 4.36 1.83 10.37
C LEU A 35 3.17 1.29 11.18
N ALA A 36 1.97 1.83 11.00
CA ALA A 36 0.78 1.33 11.67
C ALA A 36 0.49 -0.12 11.31
N LEU A 37 0.63 -0.49 10.03
CA LEU A 37 0.56 -1.88 9.60
C LEU A 37 1.63 -2.71 10.29
N SER A 38 2.90 -2.26 10.36
CA SER A 38 4.00 -3.04 10.96
C SER A 38 3.76 -3.46 12.42
N GLN A 39 2.94 -2.71 13.17
CA GLN A 39 2.57 -3.01 14.55
C GLN A 39 1.53 -4.13 14.68
N VAL A 40 0.89 -4.53 13.58
CA VAL A 40 -0.05 -5.66 13.59
C VAL A 40 0.77 -6.97 13.66
N PRO A 41 0.60 -7.77 14.73
CA PRO A 41 1.45 -8.95 14.97
C PRO A 41 1.30 -10.01 13.88
N ARG A 42 0.08 -10.10 13.31
CA ARG A 42 -0.25 -11.13 12.33
C ARG A 42 -0.02 -10.64 10.90
N VAL A 43 0.78 -11.40 10.15
CA VAL A 43 1.16 -11.08 8.76
C VAL A 43 -0.06 -11.08 7.83
N ASP A 44 -1.06 -11.93 8.06
CA ASP A 44 -2.31 -11.98 7.29
C ASP A 44 -3.10 -10.68 7.40
N ALA A 45 -3.23 -10.13 8.61
CA ALA A 45 -3.93 -8.87 8.85
C ALA A 45 -3.18 -7.68 8.23
N ARG A 46 -1.85 -7.60 8.37
CA ARG A 46 -1.04 -6.58 7.69
C ARG A 46 -1.19 -6.62 6.18
N LEU A 47 -1.09 -7.83 5.63
CA LEU A 47 -1.14 -8.03 4.20
C LEU A 47 -2.50 -7.65 3.65
N TYR A 48 -3.58 -8.01 4.34
CA TYR A 48 -4.93 -7.63 3.97
C TYR A 48 -5.14 -6.12 3.99
N GLY A 49 -4.74 -5.43 5.07
CA GLY A 49 -4.82 -3.97 5.16
C GLY A 49 -3.96 -3.27 4.11
N PHE A 50 -2.77 -3.79 3.82
CA PHE A 50 -1.89 -3.27 2.77
C PHE A 50 -2.51 -3.39 1.38
N LEU A 51 -3.11 -4.54 1.05
CA LEU A 51 -3.78 -4.75 -0.23
C LEU A 51 -4.97 -3.81 -0.39
N TRP A 52 -5.76 -3.58 0.67
CA TRP A 52 -6.83 -2.58 0.67
C TRP A 52 -6.33 -1.16 0.49
N HIS A 53 -5.24 -0.80 1.15
CA HIS A 53 -4.62 0.51 0.96
C HIS A 53 -4.16 0.74 -0.49
N LEU A 54 -3.64 -0.29 -1.17
CA LEU A 54 -3.33 -0.21 -2.59
C LEU A 54 -4.61 -0.09 -3.45
N ALA A 55 -5.67 -0.80 -3.07
CA ALA A 55 -6.95 -0.76 -3.76
C ALA A 55 -7.64 0.61 -3.68
N GLU A 56 -7.43 1.40 -2.62
CA GLU A 56 -7.93 2.78 -2.53
C GLU A 56 -7.48 3.66 -3.72
N ARG A 57 -6.29 3.38 -4.29
CA ARG A 57 -5.70 4.19 -5.38
C ARG A 57 -5.72 3.50 -6.73
N HIS A 58 -5.58 2.18 -6.73
CA HIS A 58 -5.40 1.39 -7.96
C HIS A 58 -6.54 0.39 -8.19
N GLY A 59 -7.46 0.26 -7.24
CA GLY A 59 -8.56 -0.69 -7.29
C GLY A 59 -9.60 -0.34 -8.35
N ARG A 60 -10.24 -1.37 -8.89
CA ARG A 60 -11.39 -1.27 -9.79
C ARG A 60 -12.52 -2.10 -9.20
N VAL A 61 -13.64 -1.45 -8.91
CA VAL A 61 -14.83 -2.13 -8.40
C VAL A 61 -15.38 -3.08 -9.47
N ARG A 62 -15.68 -4.31 -9.07
CA ARG A 62 -16.35 -5.35 -9.86
C ARG A 62 -17.51 -5.92 -9.04
N THR A 63 -18.38 -6.69 -9.70
CA THR A 63 -19.50 -7.39 -9.04
C THR A 63 -19.05 -8.45 -8.04
N ASP A 64 -17.82 -8.97 -8.19
CA ASP A 64 -17.21 -10.04 -7.38
C ASP A 64 -16.17 -9.51 -6.37
N GLY A 65 -15.98 -8.19 -6.26
CA GLY A 65 -15.06 -7.57 -5.31
C GLY A 65 -14.32 -6.37 -5.88
N VAL A 66 -13.14 -6.07 -5.34
CA VAL A 66 -12.26 -5.01 -5.86
C VAL A 66 -11.03 -5.62 -6.52
N LEU A 67 -10.88 -5.41 -7.83
CA LEU A 67 -9.71 -5.82 -8.58
C LEU A 67 -8.57 -4.84 -8.32
N LEU A 68 -7.43 -5.35 -7.86
CA LEU A 68 -6.16 -4.67 -7.78
C LEU A 68 -5.25 -5.15 -8.94
N PRO A 69 -5.17 -4.39 -10.05
CA PRO A 69 -4.49 -4.81 -11.27
C PRO A 69 -2.98 -4.53 -11.20
N LEU A 70 -2.31 -5.07 -10.17
CA LEU A 70 -0.87 -4.89 -9.94
C LEU A 70 -0.16 -6.25 -9.95
N PRO A 71 1.01 -6.37 -10.61
CA PRO A 71 1.80 -7.59 -10.64
C PRO A 71 2.58 -7.76 -9.32
N LEU A 72 1.88 -7.94 -8.21
CA LEU A 72 2.50 -8.10 -6.89
C LEU A 72 2.98 -9.55 -6.75
N THR A 73 4.30 -9.73 -6.67
CA THR A 73 4.93 -11.01 -6.33
C THR A 73 4.95 -11.18 -4.81
N HIS A 74 5.05 -12.43 -4.33
CA HIS A 74 5.14 -12.69 -2.89
C HIS A 74 6.40 -12.06 -2.27
N GLU A 75 7.49 -11.96 -3.04
CA GLU A 75 8.74 -11.33 -2.59
C GLU A 75 8.56 -9.81 -2.41
N LEU A 76 7.92 -9.16 -3.39
CA LEU A 76 7.62 -7.73 -3.29
C LEU A 76 6.70 -7.44 -2.10
N LEU A 77 5.65 -8.25 -1.92
CA LEU A 77 4.74 -8.14 -0.77
C LEU A 77 5.49 -8.33 0.55
N ALA A 78 6.43 -9.29 0.62
CA ALA A 78 7.24 -9.55 1.79
C ALA A 78 8.08 -8.32 2.19
N GLY A 79 8.74 -7.69 1.22
CA GLY A 79 9.48 -6.44 1.44
C GLY A 79 8.58 -5.29 1.91
N LEU A 80 7.41 -5.13 1.29
CA LEU A 80 6.48 -4.04 1.59
C LEU A 80 5.83 -4.16 2.97
N VAL A 81 5.46 -5.38 3.37
CA VAL A 81 4.81 -5.63 4.66
C VAL A 81 5.81 -5.95 5.78
N GLY A 82 7.13 -5.98 5.52
CA GLY A 82 8.14 -6.33 6.51
C GLY A 82 8.01 -7.77 7.01
N ALA A 83 7.85 -8.73 6.09
CA ALA A 83 7.74 -10.15 6.38
C ALA A 83 8.74 -10.94 5.54
N ARG A 84 8.89 -12.24 5.82
CA ARG A 84 9.60 -13.16 4.93
C ARG A 84 8.62 -13.75 3.90
N ARG A 85 9.09 -14.05 2.69
CA ARG A 85 8.28 -14.65 1.62
C ARG A 85 7.47 -15.91 2.04
N PRO A 86 8.01 -16.84 2.85
CA PRO A 86 7.21 -17.97 3.34
C PRO A 86 6.02 -17.52 4.20
N SER A 87 6.21 -16.52 5.07
CA SER A 87 5.14 -15.94 5.90
C SER A 87 4.05 -15.29 5.05
N VAL A 88 4.42 -14.59 3.97
CA VAL A 88 3.48 -14.03 3.00
C VAL A 88 2.71 -15.11 2.27
N THR A 89 3.39 -16.17 1.83
CA THR A 89 2.72 -17.31 1.16
C THR A 89 1.68 -17.94 2.08
N THR A 90 2.04 -18.21 3.33
CA THR A 90 1.11 -18.75 4.34
C THR A 90 -0.06 -17.80 4.59
N ALA A 91 0.20 -16.51 4.73
CA ALA A 91 -0.81 -15.48 4.94
C ALA A 91 -1.78 -15.37 3.75
N LEU A 92 -1.26 -15.30 2.51
CA LEU A 92 -2.10 -15.30 1.30
C LEU A 92 -2.96 -16.55 1.22
N GLY A 93 -2.41 -17.73 1.54
CA GLY A 93 -3.20 -18.96 1.61
C GLY A 93 -4.34 -18.89 2.64
N GLN A 94 -4.10 -18.28 3.80
CA GLN A 94 -5.16 -18.05 4.80
C GLN A 94 -6.23 -17.07 4.30
N LEU A 95 -5.81 -15.97 3.66
CA LEU A 95 -6.70 -14.96 3.07
C LEU A 95 -7.55 -15.55 1.94
N SER A 96 -6.96 -16.39 1.09
CA SER A 96 -7.69 -17.05 0.00
C SER A 96 -8.67 -18.10 0.50
N ARG A 97 -8.31 -18.90 1.51
CA ARG A 97 -9.24 -19.89 2.08
C ARG A 97 -10.51 -19.27 2.66
N ARG A 98 -10.43 -18.03 3.16
CA ARG A 98 -11.59 -17.30 3.69
C ARG A 98 -12.27 -16.39 2.65
N GLY A 99 -11.89 -16.46 1.39
CA GLY A 99 -12.46 -15.64 0.31
C GLY A 99 -12.10 -14.15 0.35
N ALA A 100 -11.16 -13.74 1.21
CA ALA A 100 -10.79 -12.33 1.37
C ALA A 100 -9.86 -11.82 0.25
N VAL A 101 -9.03 -12.70 -0.31
CA VAL A 101 -8.10 -12.35 -1.41
C VAL A 101 -7.95 -13.54 -2.35
N SER A 102 -8.10 -13.35 -3.65
CA SER A 102 -7.82 -14.38 -4.65
C SER A 102 -6.91 -13.84 -5.76
N ARG A 103 -6.15 -14.74 -6.37
CA ARG A 103 -5.32 -14.43 -7.55
C ARG A 103 -6.18 -14.61 -8.80
N VAL A 104 -6.16 -13.61 -9.67
CA VAL A 104 -6.82 -13.63 -10.98
C VAL A 104 -5.79 -13.28 -12.07
N PRO A 105 -6.06 -13.58 -13.36
CA PRO A 105 -5.12 -13.26 -14.44
C PRO A 105 -4.69 -11.79 -14.47
N GLU A 106 -5.59 -10.88 -14.13
CA GLU A 106 -5.39 -9.43 -14.17
C GLU A 106 -4.68 -8.88 -12.93
N GLY A 107 -4.49 -9.68 -11.87
CA GLY A 107 -3.89 -9.24 -10.62
C GLY A 107 -4.47 -9.96 -9.40
N TRP A 108 -4.98 -9.18 -8.45
CA TRP A 108 -5.56 -9.68 -7.21
C TRP A 108 -7.00 -9.20 -7.06
N LEU A 109 -7.92 -10.07 -6.66
CA LEU A 109 -9.28 -9.71 -6.32
C LEU A 109 -9.43 -9.72 -4.80
N LEU A 110 -9.90 -8.62 -4.24
CA LEU A 110 -10.19 -8.47 -2.81
C LEU A 110 -11.69 -8.68 -2.58
N GLY A 111 -12.02 -9.65 -1.74
CA GLY A 111 -13.39 -10.05 -1.44
C GLY A 111 -13.97 -9.28 -0.25
N GLY A 112 -15.23 -8.87 -0.37
CA GLY A 112 -15.97 -8.11 0.65
C GLY A 112 -15.55 -6.64 0.74
N PHE A 113 -16.42 -5.76 1.21
CA PHE A 113 -15.99 -4.43 1.68
C PHE A 113 -15.34 -4.60 3.07
N PRO A 114 -14.31 -3.81 3.42
CA PRO A 114 -13.62 -3.91 4.72
C PRO A 114 -14.56 -3.73 5.91
#